data_AF-N1R240-F1
#
_entry.id   AF-N1R240-F1
#
_cell.length_a   1.000
_cell.length_b   1.000
_cell.length_c   1.000
_cell.angle_alpha   90.00
_cell.angle_beta   90.00
_cell.angle_gamma   90.00
#
_symmetry.space_group_name_H-M   'P 1'
#
loop_
_entity.id
_entity.type
_entity.pdbx_description
1 polymer ?
#
loop_
_entity_poly.entity_id
_entity_poly.type
_entity_poly.pdbx_seq_one_letter_code
_entity_poly.pdbx_strand_id
1 'polypeptide(L)'
;MKGNTSNLNRKLGWDPKDGEGDLVVGLRETILVALVKLGHDKTINEGVKRFHILKHDNNSSILSPHTRKAAYLSMRKKSSSLDRSGYDDLRQLYKDLGDEEEKLRMLGVLSSCSDMEIVLESLNLIFTNEVPNQHAIDVLNGITIEAHEIAWIWLKGNWDRILKVVPKKDLWSSIVDNIVPLFNSNDKVEEIIKFFTKYPEPSLQGLLQNKLRMVHINMKWTEGIQSEPMLEQTVHELLHKP
;
A
#
# COMPACT_ATOMS: atom_id res chain seq x y z
N MET A 1 17.93 -8.69 0.53
CA MET A 1 17.25 -8.02 -0.62
C MET A 1 17.62 -6.55 -0.84
N LYS A 2 18.00 -5.76 0.19
CA LYS A 2 18.41 -4.35 -0.01
C LYS A 2 19.67 -4.19 -0.88
N GLY A 3 20.66 -5.10 -0.79
CA GLY A 3 21.93 -5.01 -1.54
C GLY A 3 21.82 -5.09 -3.07
N ASN A 4 21.11 -6.10 -3.61
CA ASN A 4 20.92 -6.23 -5.07
C ASN A 4 20.03 -5.11 -5.64
N THR A 5 18.99 -4.69 -4.91
CA THR A 5 18.10 -3.59 -5.32
C THR A 5 18.80 -2.23 -5.23
N SER A 6 19.69 -2.01 -4.25
CA SER A 6 20.49 -0.79 -4.15
C SER A 6 21.52 -0.65 -5.28
N ASN A 7 22.18 -1.75 -5.67
CA ASN A 7 23.14 -1.74 -6.79
C ASN A 7 22.46 -1.48 -8.14
N LEU A 8 21.24 -2.01 -8.34
CA LEU A 8 20.46 -1.74 -9.54
C LEU A 8 19.90 -0.31 -9.55
N ASN A 9 19.51 0.24 -8.40
CA ASN A 9 19.12 1.65 -8.27
C ASN A 9 20.27 2.63 -8.54
N ARG A 10 21.52 2.30 -8.18
CA ARG A 10 22.69 3.10 -8.59
C ARG A 10 22.85 3.15 -10.11
N LYS A 11 22.41 2.11 -10.83
CA LYS A 11 22.48 2.02 -12.29
C LYS A 11 21.28 2.64 -13.00
N LEU A 12 20.08 2.60 -12.42
CA LEU A 12 18.87 3.19 -13.01
C LEU A 12 18.66 4.62 -12.51
N GLY A 13 18.48 4.79 -11.20
CA GLY A 13 18.16 6.07 -10.57
C GLY A 13 16.70 6.47 -10.72
N TRP A 14 16.42 7.76 -10.52
CA TRP A 14 15.07 8.33 -10.70
C TRP A 14 14.83 8.84 -12.12
N ASP A 15 15.88 9.31 -12.80
CA ASP A 15 15.76 9.96 -14.10
C ASP A 15 15.87 8.97 -15.25
N PRO A 16 14.97 9.04 -16.26
CA PRO A 16 15.09 8.24 -17.48
C PRO A 16 16.42 8.55 -18.18
N LYS A 17 16.94 7.57 -18.91
CA LYS A 17 18.17 7.71 -19.70
C LYS A 17 17.84 7.61 -21.19
N ASP A 18 18.68 8.23 -22.01
CA ASP A 18 18.50 8.22 -23.46
C ASP A 18 18.51 6.79 -24.01
N GLY A 19 17.52 6.47 -24.84
CA GLY A 19 17.38 5.15 -25.46
C GLY A 19 16.82 4.06 -24.54
N GLU A 20 16.27 4.39 -23.38
CA GLU A 20 15.58 3.41 -22.53
C GLU A 20 14.28 2.89 -23.18
N GLY A 21 14.14 1.56 -23.25
CA GLY A 21 12.90 0.92 -23.65
C GLY A 21 11.90 0.76 -22.50
N ASP A 22 10.63 0.49 -22.83
CA ASP A 22 9.51 0.43 -21.87
C ASP A 22 9.73 -0.52 -20.69
N LEU A 23 10.41 -1.66 -20.92
CA LEU A 23 10.75 -2.61 -19.85
C LEU A 23 11.66 -2.00 -18.77
N VAL A 24 12.60 -1.14 -19.17
CA VAL A 24 13.52 -0.47 -18.24
C VAL A 24 12.77 0.59 -17.44
N VAL A 25 11.82 1.29 -18.08
CA VAL A 25 10.95 2.27 -17.43
C VAL A 25 10.06 1.61 -16.37
N GLY A 26 9.40 0.50 -16.71
CA GLY A 26 8.58 -0.26 -15.75
C GLY A 26 9.40 -0.89 -14.61
N LEU A 27 10.61 -1.36 -14.91
CA LEU A 27 11.53 -1.89 -13.90
C LEU A 27 11.97 -0.78 -12.92
N ARG A 28 12.24 0.43 -13.41
CA ARG A 28 12.58 1.59 -12.58
C ARG A 28 11.46 1.92 -11.59
N GLU A 29 10.20 2.02 -12.07
CA GLU A 29 9.02 2.23 -11.20
C GLU A 29 8.97 1.17 -10.10
N THR A 30 9.09 -0.10 -10.47
CA THR A 30 9.02 -1.23 -9.55
C THR A 30 10.10 -1.17 -8.47
N ILE A 31 11.36 -0.90 -8.86
CA ILE A 31 12.49 -0.83 -7.93
C ILE A 31 12.35 0.35 -6.97
N LEU A 32 11.98 1.53 -7.46
CA LEU A 32 11.83 2.71 -6.62
C LEU A 32 10.74 2.52 -5.57
N VAL A 33 9.57 1.99 -5.97
CA VAL A 33 8.48 1.66 -5.04
C VAL A 33 8.94 0.63 -4.01
N ALA A 34 9.63 -0.43 -4.43
CA ALA A 34 10.14 -1.45 -3.51
C ALA A 34 11.14 -0.87 -2.49
N LEU A 35 12.08 -0.03 -2.94
CA LEU A 35 13.06 0.60 -2.06
C LEU A 35 12.42 1.52 -1.03
N VAL A 36 11.41 2.29 -1.42
CA VAL A 36 10.64 3.13 -0.48
C VAL A 36 9.91 2.29 0.55
N LYS A 37 9.20 1.23 0.11
CA LYS A 37 8.50 0.30 1.02
C LYS A 37 9.46 -0.36 2.01
N LEU A 38 10.67 -0.72 1.56
CA LEU A 38 11.73 -1.32 2.36
C LEU A 38 12.51 -0.33 3.25
N GLY A 39 12.15 0.97 3.24
CA GLY A 39 12.78 1.97 4.10
C GLY A 39 14.18 2.39 3.66
N HIS A 40 14.46 2.45 2.35
CA HIS A 40 15.76 2.92 1.86
C HIS A 40 15.85 4.45 1.88
N ASP A 41 16.55 4.99 2.89
CA ASP A 41 16.60 6.44 3.19
C ASP A 41 16.99 7.32 2.00
N LYS A 42 17.99 6.93 1.21
CA LYS A 42 18.42 7.73 0.05
C LYS A 42 17.32 7.86 -0.99
N THR A 43 16.57 6.78 -1.25
CA THR A 43 15.44 6.83 -2.19
C THR A 43 14.30 7.65 -1.59
N ILE A 44 13.98 7.46 -0.31
CA ILE A 44 12.92 8.21 0.36
C ILE A 44 13.20 9.72 0.35
N ASN A 45 14.41 10.13 0.75
CA ASN A 45 14.77 11.54 0.81
C ASN A 45 14.76 12.20 -0.58
N GLU A 46 15.20 11.50 -1.63
CA GLU A 46 15.09 12.00 -3.00
C GLU A 46 13.63 12.08 -3.47
N GLY A 47 12.80 11.10 -3.13
CA GLY A 47 11.37 11.12 -3.46
C GLY A 47 10.63 12.28 -2.79
N VAL A 48 10.92 12.56 -1.52
CA VAL A 48 10.40 13.71 -0.77
C VAL A 48 10.82 15.03 -1.43
N LYS A 49 12.10 15.17 -1.77
CA LYS A 49 12.62 16.35 -2.47
C LYS A 49 11.87 16.58 -3.80
N ARG A 50 11.72 15.54 -4.61
CA ARG A 50 11.02 15.63 -5.91
C ARG A 50 9.54 15.94 -5.76
N PHE A 51 8.89 15.39 -4.73
CA PHE A 51 7.51 15.72 -4.41
C PHE A 51 7.33 17.21 -4.10
N HIS A 52 8.18 17.78 -3.25
CA HIS A 52 8.10 19.21 -2.93
C HIS A 52 8.32 20.09 -4.17
N ILE A 53 9.23 19.70 -5.08
CA ILE A 53 9.42 20.41 -6.35
C ILE A 53 8.13 20.36 -7.18
N LEU A 54 7.51 19.17 -7.34
CA LEU A 54 6.25 19.02 -8.07
C LEU A 54 5.14 19.89 -7.47
N LYS A 55 5.02 19.92 -6.15
CA LYS A 55 4.01 20.73 -5.44
C LYS A 55 4.16 22.23 -5.70
N HIS A 56 5.39 22.72 -5.84
CA HIS A 56 5.66 24.13 -6.11
C HIS A 56 5.58 24.49 -7.60
N ASP A 57 5.80 23.51 -8.49
CA ASP A 57 5.75 23.69 -9.94
C ASP A 57 5.04 22.48 -10.57
N ASN A 58 3.73 22.58 -10.75
CA ASN A 58 2.91 21.53 -11.36
C ASN A 58 3.28 21.21 -12.82
N ASN A 59 4.04 22.08 -13.50
CA ASN A 59 4.55 21.84 -14.85
C ASN A 59 5.94 21.21 -14.86
N SER A 60 6.51 20.95 -13.68
CA SER A 60 7.82 20.34 -13.51
C SER A 60 7.82 18.91 -14.06
N SER A 61 8.70 18.64 -15.01
CA SER A 61 8.97 17.29 -15.52
C SER A 61 9.83 16.43 -14.57
N ILE A 62 10.08 16.91 -13.34
CA ILE A 62 10.95 16.25 -12.35
C ILE A 62 10.45 14.85 -11.92
N LEU A 63 9.14 14.62 -12.01
CA LEU A 63 8.50 13.34 -11.77
C LEU A 63 7.72 12.90 -13.01
N SER A 64 8.30 11.95 -13.74
CA SER A 64 7.58 11.20 -14.76
C SER A 64 6.42 10.41 -14.13
N PRO A 65 5.35 10.10 -14.89
CA PRO A 65 4.24 9.29 -14.39
C PRO A 65 4.68 8.00 -13.66
N HIS A 66 5.74 7.35 -14.15
CA HIS A 66 6.33 6.13 -13.60
C HIS A 66 7.09 6.30 -12.28
N THR A 67 7.41 7.52 -11.87
CA THR A 67 8.16 7.79 -10.64
C THR A 67 7.33 8.47 -9.56
N ARG A 68 6.17 9.05 -9.93
CA ARG A 68 5.25 9.74 -9.01
C ARG A 68 4.82 8.86 -7.84
N LYS A 69 4.45 7.59 -8.10
CA LYS A 69 4.05 6.66 -7.02
C LYS A 69 5.12 6.50 -5.94
N ALA A 70 6.39 6.39 -6.35
CA ALA A 70 7.50 6.26 -5.41
C ALA A 70 7.71 7.56 -4.60
N ALA A 71 7.56 8.73 -5.22
CA ALA A 71 7.61 10.01 -4.52
C ALA A 71 6.48 10.17 -3.50
N TYR A 72 5.24 9.82 -3.88
CA TYR A 72 4.06 9.87 -3.00
C TYR A 72 4.23 8.94 -1.79
N LEU A 73 4.68 7.70 -2.02
CA LEU A 73 5.00 6.78 -0.94
C LEU A 73 6.16 7.27 -0.06
N SER A 74 7.12 8.02 -0.62
CA SER A 74 8.23 8.58 0.15
C SER A 74 7.76 9.66 1.13
N MET A 75 6.91 10.58 0.67
CA MET A 75 6.22 11.54 1.56
C MET A 75 5.40 10.82 2.62
N ARG A 76 4.64 9.81 2.20
CA ARG A 76 3.79 9.04 3.10
C ARG A 76 4.59 8.36 4.20
N LYS A 77 5.76 7.81 3.88
CA LYS A 77 6.67 7.12 4.81
C LYS A 77 7.26 8.05 5.87
N LYS A 78 7.38 9.35 5.58
CA LYS A 78 7.84 10.38 6.53
C LYS A 78 6.71 10.95 7.40
N SER A 79 5.46 10.68 7.07
CA SER A 79 4.30 11.24 7.77
C SER A 79 3.90 10.38 8.98
N SER A 80 3.51 11.03 10.08
CA SER A 80 2.97 10.39 11.29
C SER A 80 1.93 11.30 11.95
N SER A 81 1.17 10.80 12.92
CA SER A 81 0.24 11.59 13.73
C SER A 81 0.91 12.79 14.41
N LEU A 82 2.21 12.68 14.74
CA LEU A 82 3.03 13.75 15.32
C LEU A 82 3.55 14.77 14.29
N ASP A 83 3.72 14.34 13.04
CA ASP A 83 4.09 15.19 11.90
C ASP A 83 3.24 14.82 10.69
N ARG A 84 2.05 15.41 10.66
CA ARG A 84 1.02 15.16 9.65
C ARG A 84 1.21 15.94 8.35
N SER A 85 2.22 16.80 8.27
CA SER A 85 2.43 17.72 7.14
C SER A 85 2.46 16.99 5.78
N GLY A 86 3.19 15.87 5.71
CA GLY A 86 3.26 15.06 4.50
C GLY A 86 1.94 14.37 4.13
N TYR A 87 1.11 13.99 5.11
CA TYR A 87 -0.21 13.41 4.85
C TYR A 87 -1.18 14.47 4.32
N ASP A 88 -1.20 15.64 4.96
CA ASP A 88 -2.05 16.76 4.55
C ASP A 88 -1.66 17.24 3.13
N ASP A 89 -0.36 17.28 2.83
CA ASP A 89 0.14 17.60 1.49
C ASP A 89 -0.30 16.59 0.42
N LEU A 90 -0.25 15.29 0.73
CA LEU A 90 -0.73 14.24 -0.19
C LEU A 90 -2.24 14.32 -0.41
N ARG A 91 -3.01 14.59 0.65
CA ARG A 91 -4.46 14.73 0.58
C ARG A 91 -4.87 16.01 -0.15
N GLN A 92 -4.12 17.09 0.00
CA GLN A 92 -4.34 18.31 -0.78
C GLN A 92 -4.03 18.07 -2.26
N LEU A 93 -2.89 17.43 -2.56
CA LEU A 93 -2.56 17.06 -3.94
C LEU A 93 -3.67 16.20 -4.57
N TYR A 94 -4.20 15.20 -3.85
CA TYR A 94 -5.34 14.40 -4.33
C TYR A 94 -6.53 15.26 -4.79
N LYS A 95 -6.87 16.32 -4.04
CA LYS A 95 -7.99 17.22 -4.35
C LYS A 95 -7.71 18.08 -5.57
N ASP A 96 -6.46 18.44 -5.79
CA ASP A 96 -6.02 19.34 -6.87
C ASP A 96 -5.74 18.60 -8.19
N LEU A 97 -5.58 17.27 -8.16
CA LEU A 97 -5.37 16.47 -9.35
C LEU A 97 -6.56 16.59 -10.33
N GLY A 98 -6.27 16.81 -11.61
CA GLY A 98 -7.26 16.76 -12.69
C GLY A 98 -7.33 15.38 -13.37
N ASP A 99 -6.25 14.61 -13.30
CA ASP A 99 -6.16 13.29 -13.92
C ASP A 99 -6.76 12.21 -13.02
N GLU A 100 -7.75 11.48 -13.55
CA GLU A 100 -8.46 10.46 -12.77
C GLU A 100 -7.58 9.25 -12.45
N GLU A 101 -6.72 8.80 -13.36
CA GLU A 101 -5.83 7.66 -13.08
C GLU A 101 -4.85 7.98 -11.94
N GLU A 102 -4.33 9.19 -11.92
CA GLU A 102 -3.45 9.68 -10.87
C GLU A 102 -4.17 9.82 -9.52
N LYS A 103 -5.43 10.29 -9.52
CA LYS A 103 -6.26 10.30 -8.31
C LYS A 103 -6.41 8.91 -7.71
N LEU A 104 -6.73 7.90 -8.52
CA LEU A 104 -6.89 6.52 -8.04
C LEU A 104 -5.59 5.99 -7.42
N ARG A 105 -4.46 6.30 -8.05
CA ARG A 105 -3.13 5.96 -7.52
C ARG A 105 -2.86 6.62 -6.17
N MET A 106 -3.28 7.87 -6.00
CA MET A 106 -3.11 8.62 -4.75
C MET A 106 -3.98 8.08 -3.61
N LEU A 107 -5.22 7.62 -3.89
CA LEU A 107 -6.11 7.07 -2.86
C LEU A 107 -5.47 5.91 -2.08
N GLY A 108 -4.83 4.97 -2.78
CA GLY A 108 -4.08 3.90 -2.13
C GLY A 108 -2.83 4.40 -1.38
N VAL A 109 -2.23 5.52 -1.77
CA VAL A 109 -1.09 6.09 -1.02
C VAL A 109 -1.54 6.65 0.33
N LEU A 110 -2.72 7.26 0.42
CA LEU A 110 -3.21 7.86 1.67
C LEU A 110 -3.29 6.86 2.82
N SER A 111 -3.75 5.63 2.56
CA SER A 111 -3.81 4.56 3.56
C SER A 111 -2.50 3.77 3.73
N SER A 112 -1.46 4.02 2.92
CA SER A 112 -0.20 3.28 2.92
C SER A 112 0.76 3.67 4.06
N CYS A 113 0.42 3.37 5.31
CA CYS A 113 1.28 3.67 6.47
C CYS A 113 1.08 2.75 7.67
N SER A 114 2.05 2.81 8.56
CA SER A 114 2.07 2.14 9.85
C SER A 114 1.43 2.96 10.99
N ASP A 115 1.20 4.26 10.83
CA ASP A 115 0.55 5.09 11.84
C ASP A 115 -0.96 4.84 11.83
N MET A 116 -1.47 4.29 12.94
CA MET A 116 -2.85 3.84 13.06
C MET A 116 -3.87 4.98 12.94
N GLU A 117 -3.55 6.18 13.44
CA GLU A 117 -4.48 7.32 13.37
C GLU A 117 -4.65 7.78 11.92
N ILE A 118 -3.53 7.92 11.19
CA ILE A 118 -3.61 8.31 9.77
C ILE A 118 -4.29 7.21 8.94
N VAL A 119 -4.04 5.93 9.24
CA VAL A 119 -4.74 4.83 8.55
C VAL A 119 -6.24 4.95 8.77
N LEU A 120 -6.70 5.11 10.00
CA LEU A 120 -8.13 5.26 10.30
C LEU A 120 -8.74 6.49 9.64
N GLU A 121 -8.05 7.64 9.66
CA GLU A 121 -8.50 8.86 8.97
C GLU A 121 -8.66 8.59 7.47
N SER A 122 -7.68 7.93 6.86
CA SER A 122 -7.69 7.60 5.43
C SER A 122 -8.83 6.63 5.09
N LEU A 123 -9.03 5.57 5.87
CA LEU A 123 -10.13 4.63 5.67
C LEU A 123 -11.49 5.32 5.81
N ASN A 124 -11.62 6.30 6.71
CA ASN A 124 -12.87 7.05 6.90
C ASN A 124 -13.20 7.99 5.73
N LEU A 125 -12.26 8.27 4.83
CA LEU A 125 -12.52 9.08 3.64
C LEU A 125 -13.63 8.49 2.76
N ILE A 126 -13.81 7.17 2.76
CA ILE A 126 -14.88 6.51 2.00
C ILE A 126 -16.28 6.92 2.45
N PHE A 127 -16.41 7.43 3.68
CA PHE A 127 -17.69 7.90 4.21
C PHE A 127 -17.91 9.40 4.04
N THR A 128 -17.02 10.07 3.32
CA THR A 128 -17.07 11.51 3.06
C THR A 128 -17.35 11.77 1.59
N ASN A 129 -17.65 13.02 1.24
CA ASN A 129 -17.81 13.43 -0.16
C ASN A 129 -16.46 13.68 -0.86
N GLU A 130 -15.32 13.50 -0.17
CA GLU A 130 -14.00 13.67 -0.79
C GLU A 130 -13.66 12.54 -1.76
N VAL A 131 -14.15 11.33 -1.50
CA VAL A 131 -13.91 10.16 -2.34
C VAL A 131 -15.24 9.72 -2.96
N PRO A 132 -15.38 9.74 -4.29
CA PRO A 132 -16.59 9.21 -4.93
C PRO A 132 -16.81 7.75 -4.54
N ASN A 133 -18.06 7.37 -4.25
CA ASN A 133 -18.42 6.02 -3.80
C ASN A 133 -17.88 4.89 -4.70
N GLN A 134 -17.78 5.12 -6.02
CA GLN A 134 -17.23 4.16 -6.97
C GLN A 134 -15.72 3.89 -6.77
N HIS A 135 -15.01 4.79 -6.08
CA HIS A 135 -13.58 4.72 -5.76
C HIS A 135 -13.31 4.46 -4.28
N ALA A 136 -14.34 4.15 -3.48
CA ALA A 136 -14.20 3.85 -2.06
C ALA A 136 -13.20 2.71 -1.80
N ILE A 137 -13.16 1.71 -2.68
CA ILE A 137 -12.26 0.55 -2.55
C ILE A 137 -10.81 0.91 -2.86
N ASP A 138 -10.58 1.93 -3.69
CA ASP A 138 -9.22 2.34 -4.06
C ASP A 138 -8.43 2.84 -2.84
N VAL A 139 -9.12 3.35 -1.82
CA VAL A 139 -8.53 3.69 -0.52
C VAL A 139 -7.99 2.47 0.21
N LEU A 140 -8.62 1.29 0.06
CA LEU A 140 -8.21 0.07 0.77
C LEU A 140 -6.93 -0.55 0.18
N ASN A 141 -6.59 -0.23 -1.07
CA ASN A 141 -5.43 -0.80 -1.78
C ASN A 141 -4.07 -0.47 -1.15
N GLY A 142 -4.02 0.47 -0.21
CA GLY A 142 -2.81 0.88 0.48
C GLY A 142 -2.55 0.19 1.81
N ILE A 143 -3.51 -0.57 2.35
CA ILE A 143 -3.40 -1.13 3.70
C ILE A 143 -2.15 -2.02 3.77
N THR A 144 -1.28 -1.71 4.73
CA THR A 144 -0.02 -2.42 4.90
C THR A 144 -0.16 -3.56 5.89
N ILE A 145 0.81 -4.48 5.90
CA ILE A 145 0.88 -5.54 6.91
C ILE A 145 1.05 -4.97 8.32
N GLU A 146 1.58 -3.79 8.52
CA GLU A 146 1.66 -3.16 9.84
C GLU A 146 0.30 -2.61 10.31
N ALA A 147 -0.59 -2.28 9.37
CA ALA A 147 -1.89 -1.67 9.63
C ALA A 147 -3.09 -2.63 9.52
N HIS A 148 -2.85 -3.90 9.15
CA HIS A 148 -3.93 -4.87 8.90
C HIS A 148 -4.87 -5.09 10.09
N GLU A 149 -4.36 -5.16 11.32
CA GLU A 149 -5.19 -5.31 12.53
C GLU A 149 -6.11 -4.11 12.75
N ILE A 150 -5.61 -2.88 12.63
CA ILE A 150 -6.44 -1.68 12.80
C ILE A 150 -7.48 -1.55 11.68
N ALA A 151 -7.10 -1.92 10.44
CA ALA A 151 -8.01 -1.97 9.31
C ALA A 151 -9.11 -3.01 9.50
N TRP A 152 -8.80 -4.17 10.08
CA TRP A 152 -9.77 -5.21 10.39
C TRP A 152 -10.75 -4.80 11.50
N ILE A 153 -10.25 -4.15 12.56
CA ILE A 153 -11.12 -3.58 13.61
C ILE A 153 -12.08 -2.55 13.00
N TRP A 154 -11.56 -1.64 12.17
CA TRP A 154 -12.35 -0.65 11.46
C TRP A 154 -13.40 -1.30 10.55
N LEU A 155 -13.02 -2.32 9.78
CA LEU A 155 -13.92 -3.04 8.87
C LEU A 155 -15.10 -3.64 9.63
N LYS A 156 -14.83 -4.38 10.71
CA LYS A 156 -15.88 -5.01 11.52
C LYS A 156 -16.83 -3.96 12.11
N GLY A 157 -16.29 -2.86 12.63
CA GLY A 157 -17.08 -1.79 13.25
C GLY A 157 -17.93 -1.00 12.26
N ASN A 158 -17.56 -0.99 10.97
CA ASN A 158 -18.22 -0.16 9.96
C ASN A 158 -18.90 -0.96 8.84
N TRP A 159 -18.91 -2.29 8.89
CA TRP A 159 -19.32 -3.14 7.77
C TRP A 159 -20.65 -2.73 7.12
N ASP A 160 -21.72 -2.59 7.90
CA ASP A 160 -23.03 -2.20 7.37
C ASP A 160 -23.03 -0.80 6.72
N ARG A 161 -22.15 0.10 7.19
CA ARG A 161 -21.96 1.43 6.59
C ARG A 161 -21.17 1.34 5.30
N ILE A 162 -20.16 0.47 5.24
CA ILE A 162 -19.38 0.21 4.03
C ILE A 162 -20.28 -0.36 2.93
N LEU A 163 -21.17 -1.31 3.23
CA LEU A 163 -22.09 -1.87 2.24
C LEU A 163 -23.05 -0.84 1.62
N LYS A 164 -23.35 0.26 2.34
CA LYS A 164 -24.16 1.37 1.81
C LYS A 164 -23.37 2.29 0.89
N VAL A 165 -22.07 2.45 1.15
CA VAL A 165 -21.17 3.27 0.32
C VAL A 165 -20.73 2.53 -0.92
N VAL A 166 -20.52 1.21 -0.85
CA VAL A 166 -20.08 0.36 -1.96
C VAL A 166 -21.32 -0.27 -2.61
N PRO A 167 -21.93 0.34 -3.64
CA PRO A 167 -23.27 -0.03 -4.10
C PRO A 167 -23.29 -1.37 -4.85
N LYS A 168 -22.15 -1.81 -5.40
CA LYS A 168 -22.05 -3.03 -6.19
C LYS A 168 -21.59 -4.17 -5.30
N LYS A 169 -22.46 -5.18 -5.12
CA LYS A 169 -22.16 -6.37 -4.32
C LYS A 169 -20.92 -7.13 -4.77
N ASP A 170 -20.65 -7.15 -6.08
CA ASP A 170 -19.48 -7.82 -6.63
C ASP A 170 -18.17 -7.20 -6.13
N LEU A 171 -18.21 -5.91 -5.76
CA LEU A 171 -17.07 -5.19 -5.21
C LEU A 171 -16.86 -5.40 -3.71
N TRP A 172 -17.83 -6.00 -2.99
CA TRP A 172 -17.65 -6.33 -1.58
C TRP A 172 -16.53 -7.34 -1.37
N SER A 173 -16.28 -8.17 -2.40
CA SER A 173 -15.14 -9.08 -2.45
C SER A 173 -13.80 -8.34 -2.33
N SER A 174 -13.67 -7.20 -3.02
CA SER A 174 -12.45 -6.39 -3.01
C SER A 174 -12.12 -5.81 -1.64
N ILE A 175 -13.13 -5.60 -0.77
CA ILE A 175 -12.90 -5.17 0.61
C ILE A 175 -12.18 -6.27 1.40
N VAL A 176 -12.67 -7.51 1.26
CA VAL A 176 -12.07 -8.69 1.91
C VAL A 176 -10.66 -8.93 1.38
N ASP A 177 -10.46 -8.78 0.08
CA ASP A 177 -9.18 -9.02 -0.61
C ASP A 177 -8.04 -8.11 -0.16
N ASN A 178 -8.35 -6.90 0.28
CA ASN A 178 -7.34 -5.94 0.72
C ASN A 178 -6.90 -6.13 2.17
N ILE A 179 -7.69 -6.82 3.00
CA ILE A 179 -7.44 -6.92 4.45
C ILE A 179 -7.18 -8.36 4.88
N VAL A 180 -8.04 -9.32 4.49
CA VAL A 180 -7.97 -10.70 5.00
C VAL A 180 -6.66 -11.41 4.64
N PRO A 181 -6.11 -11.31 3.41
CA PRO A 181 -4.86 -12.00 3.07
C PRO A 181 -3.63 -11.50 3.84
N LEU A 182 -3.72 -10.37 4.56
CA LEU A 182 -2.61 -9.83 5.33
C LEU A 182 -2.38 -10.56 6.66
N PHE A 183 -3.35 -11.39 7.10
CA PHE A 183 -3.23 -12.21 8.30
C PHE A 183 -2.47 -13.52 8.05
N ASN A 184 -1.94 -14.09 9.13
CA ASN A 184 -1.17 -15.34 9.09
C ASN A 184 -1.34 -16.21 10.36
N SER A 185 -2.48 -16.15 11.05
CA SER A 185 -2.73 -16.93 12.28
C SER A 185 -4.09 -17.65 12.29
N ASN A 186 -4.16 -18.80 12.97
CA ASN A 186 -5.40 -19.59 13.09
C ASN A 186 -6.48 -18.84 13.87
N ASP A 187 -6.12 -18.15 14.96
CA ASP A 187 -7.07 -17.34 15.74
C ASP A 187 -7.80 -16.30 14.86
N LYS A 188 -7.07 -15.68 13.92
CA LYS A 188 -7.67 -14.74 12.97
C LYS A 188 -8.55 -15.42 11.94
N VAL A 189 -8.19 -16.62 11.47
CA VAL A 189 -9.06 -17.41 10.59
C VAL A 189 -10.41 -17.67 11.26
N GLU A 190 -10.41 -18.14 12.50
CA GLU A 190 -11.64 -18.41 13.26
C GLU A 190 -12.47 -17.13 13.47
N GLU A 191 -11.82 -16.04 13.84
CA GLU A 191 -12.48 -14.74 14.04
C GLU A 191 -13.13 -14.23 12.75
N ILE A 192 -12.42 -14.32 11.62
CA ILE A 192 -12.90 -13.91 10.30
C ILE A 192 -14.10 -14.75 9.88
N ILE A 193 -14.04 -16.08 10.03
CA ILE A 193 -15.17 -16.98 9.75
C ILE A 193 -16.37 -16.55 10.59
N LYS A 194 -16.19 -16.40 11.91
CA LYS A 194 -17.25 -16.01 12.84
C LYS A 194 -17.86 -14.65 12.51
N PHE A 195 -17.09 -13.71 11.99
CA PHE A 195 -17.60 -12.41 11.56
C PHE A 195 -18.51 -12.56 10.33
N PHE A 196 -18.05 -13.27 9.29
CA PHE A 196 -18.78 -13.40 8.03
C PHE A 196 -19.96 -14.38 8.07
N THR A 197 -20.11 -15.25 9.10
CA THR A 197 -21.34 -16.04 9.26
C THR A 197 -22.59 -15.17 9.44
N LYS A 198 -22.45 -13.94 9.93
CA LYS A 198 -23.53 -12.96 10.04
C LYS A 198 -23.96 -12.37 8.69
N TYR A 199 -23.14 -12.57 7.65
CA TYR A 199 -23.31 -11.96 6.33
C TYR A 199 -23.24 -13.03 5.23
N PRO A 200 -24.28 -13.87 5.07
CA PRO A 200 -24.27 -15.03 4.18
C PRO A 200 -24.50 -14.65 2.69
N GLU A 201 -23.72 -13.71 2.18
CA GLU A 201 -23.74 -13.33 0.76
C GLU A 201 -22.92 -14.33 -0.07
N PRO A 202 -23.49 -14.98 -1.11
CA PRO A 202 -22.79 -15.99 -1.89
C PRO A 202 -21.47 -15.52 -2.52
N SER A 203 -21.40 -14.27 -2.99
CA SER A 203 -20.19 -13.69 -3.58
C SER A 203 -19.03 -13.59 -2.58
N LEU A 204 -19.33 -13.44 -1.29
CA LEU A 204 -18.33 -13.40 -0.22
C LEU A 204 -17.88 -14.80 0.20
N GLN A 205 -18.78 -15.79 0.19
CA GLN A 205 -18.45 -17.14 0.68
C GLN A 205 -17.34 -17.82 -0.12
N GLY A 206 -17.46 -17.85 -1.44
CA GLY A 206 -16.47 -18.50 -2.31
C GLY A 206 -15.11 -17.79 -2.26
N LEU A 207 -15.13 -16.46 -2.23
CA LEU A 207 -13.94 -15.64 -2.07
C LEU A 207 -13.28 -15.88 -0.71
N LEU A 208 -14.05 -15.86 0.37
CA LEU A 208 -13.55 -16.01 1.72
C LEU A 208 -12.81 -17.33 1.90
N GLN A 209 -13.34 -18.43 1.36
CA GLN A 209 -12.63 -19.71 1.35
C GLN A 209 -11.27 -19.62 0.67
N ASN A 210 -11.18 -18.93 -0.48
CA ASN A 210 -9.92 -18.72 -1.17
C ASN A 210 -8.94 -17.87 -0.34
N LYS A 211 -9.41 -16.76 0.26
CA LYS A 211 -8.55 -15.87 1.04
C LYS A 211 -8.07 -16.51 2.35
N LEU A 212 -8.91 -17.30 3.02
CA LEU A 212 -8.51 -18.07 4.19
C LEU A 212 -7.45 -19.14 3.85
N ARG A 213 -7.48 -19.73 2.64
CA ARG A 213 -6.36 -20.57 2.17
C ARG A 213 -5.07 -19.77 2.05
N MET A 214 -5.12 -18.53 1.56
CA MET A 214 -3.94 -17.66 1.51
C MET A 214 -3.40 -17.36 2.91
N VAL A 215 -4.26 -17.08 3.89
CA VAL A 215 -3.86 -16.90 5.30
C VAL A 215 -3.12 -18.14 5.82
N HIS A 216 -3.63 -19.34 5.53
CA HIS A 216 -2.98 -20.59 5.93
C HIS A 216 -1.64 -20.83 5.21
N ILE A 217 -1.54 -20.46 3.92
CA ILE A 217 -0.27 -20.50 3.17
C ILE A 217 0.74 -19.52 3.79
N ASN A 218 0.33 -18.29 4.11
CA ASN A 218 1.18 -17.29 4.74
C ASN A 218 1.67 -17.73 6.12
N MET A 219 0.81 -18.38 6.90
CA MET A 219 1.17 -19.00 8.19
C MET A 219 2.30 -20.03 8.01
N LYS A 220 2.12 -21.01 7.10
CA LYS A 220 3.14 -22.02 6.80
C LYS A 220 4.45 -21.43 6.30
N TRP A 221 4.38 -20.40 5.46
CA TRP A 221 5.57 -19.68 5.02
C TRP A 221 6.28 -18.99 6.19
N THR A 222 5.53 -18.36 7.09
CA THR A 222 6.08 -17.70 8.28
C THR A 222 6.77 -18.71 9.20
N GLU A 223 6.12 -19.84 9.48
CA GLU A 223 6.68 -20.94 10.27
C GLU A 223 7.95 -21.54 9.63
N GLY A 224 7.95 -21.74 8.31
CA GLY A 224 9.11 -22.26 7.58
C GLY A 224 10.28 -21.27 7.60
N ILE A 225 10.01 -19.98 7.42
CA ILE A 225 11.02 -18.91 7.49
C ILE A 225 11.61 -18.80 8.90
N GLN A 226 10.78 -18.89 9.94
CA GLN A 226 11.22 -18.81 11.34
C GLN A 226 12.00 -20.05 11.79
N SER A 227 11.71 -21.21 11.21
CA SER A 227 12.41 -22.46 11.53
C SER A 227 13.72 -22.63 10.76
N GLU A 228 14.02 -21.75 9.78
CA GLU A 228 15.27 -21.77 9.01
C GLU A 228 16.43 -21.14 9.83
N PRO A 229 17.36 -21.94 10.37
CA PRO A 229 18.34 -21.48 11.35
C PRO A 229 19.39 -20.53 10.78
N MET A 230 19.62 -20.57 9.47
CA MET A 230 20.65 -19.79 8.79
C MET A 230 20.08 -18.59 8.02
N LEU A 231 18.77 -18.33 8.11
CA LEU A 231 18.16 -17.28 7.30
C LEU A 231 18.71 -15.89 7.65
N GLU A 232 18.80 -15.57 8.95
CA GLU A 232 19.32 -14.28 9.41
C GLU A 232 20.76 -14.07 8.94
N GLN A 233 21.61 -15.10 9.08
CA GLN A 233 22.99 -15.08 8.62
C GLN A 233 23.06 -14.92 7.08
N THR A 234 22.27 -15.67 6.33
CA THR A 234 22.20 -15.59 4.86
C THR A 234 21.75 -14.21 4.41
N VAL A 235 20.74 -13.63 5.06
CA VAL A 235 20.27 -12.26 4.79
C VAL A 235 21.38 -11.26 5.09
N HIS A 236 22.09 -11.40 6.22
CA HIS A 236 23.19 -10.54 6.59
C HIS A 236 24.33 -10.59 5.55
N GLU A 237 24.75 -11.79 5.13
CA GLU A 237 25.77 -11.98 4.09
C GLU A 237 25.34 -11.35 2.75
N LEU A 238 24.07 -11.51 2.36
CA LEU A 238 23.54 -10.91 1.12
C LEU A 238 23.39 -9.38 1.19
N LEU A 239 23.29 -8.79 2.39
CA LEU A 239 23.24 -7.34 2.56
C LEU A 239 24.62 -6.68 2.49
N HIS A 240 25.67 -7.44 2.82
CA HIS A 240 27.05 -6.95 2.92
C HIS A 240 27.98 -7.49 1.83
N LYS A 241 27.47 -8.31 0.90
CA LYS A 241 28.20 -8.68 -0.31
C LYS A 241 28.44 -7.42 -1.18
N PRO A 242 29.69 -7.17 -1.62
CA PRO A 242 30.06 -5.99 -2.40
C PRO A 242 29.36 -5.92 -3.77
#